data_AF-A0A6I4ZZY0-F1
#
_entry.id   AF-A0A6I4ZZY0-F1
#
_cell.length_a   1.000
_cell.length_b   1.000
_cell.length_c   1.000
_cell.angle_alpha   90.00
_cell.angle_beta   90.00
_cell.angle_gamma   90.00
#
_symmetry.space_group_name_H-M   'P 1'
#
loop_
_entity.id
_entity.type
_entity.pdbx_description
1 polymer ?
#
loop_
_entity_poly.entity_id
_entity_poly.type
_entity_poly.pdbx_seq_one_letter_code
_entity_poly.pdbx_strand_id
1 'polypeptide(L)' 'MSNLPIPMTTEDFTPEWVTAALRSNGTLGDGSVTAVEATPVGEGAGFLGSLARLTLTYEGTGADGPATVVAKFPALVEV' A
#
# COMPACT_ATOMS: atom_id res chain seq x y z
N MET A 1 4.46 -9.11 -15.72
CA MET A 1 3.51 -8.24 -14.98
C MET A 1 2.74 -9.14 -14.04
N SER A 2 2.87 -8.91 -12.74
CA SER A 2 2.05 -9.56 -11.72
C SER A 2 0.59 -9.15 -11.91
N ASN A 3 -0.32 -10.11 -11.99
CA ASN A 3 -1.76 -9.84 -12.05
C ASN A 3 -2.30 -9.56 -10.64
N LEU A 4 -1.92 -8.40 -10.07
CA LEU A 4 -2.44 -7.95 -8.79
C LEU A 4 -3.70 -7.12 -9.02
N PRO A 5 -4.82 -7.40 -8.32
CA PRO A 5 -6.02 -6.57 -8.40
C PRO A 5 -5.70 -5.15 -7.95
N ILE A 6 -6.31 -4.14 -8.57
CA ILE A 6 -6.11 -2.74 -8.16
C ILE A 6 -6.93 -2.46 -6.90
N PRO A 7 -6.31 -1.99 -5.79
CA PRO A 7 -7.00 -1.61 -4.57
C PRO A 7 -8.02 -0.49 -4.80
N MET A 8 -9.20 -0.60 -4.19
CA MET A 8 -10.29 0.38 -4.25
C MET A 8 -10.59 0.99 -2.88
N THR A 9 -10.13 0.36 -1.81
CA THR A 9 -10.26 0.79 -0.41
C THR A 9 -8.91 0.69 0.31
N THR A 10 -8.79 1.29 1.48
CA THR A 10 -7.59 1.13 2.33
C THR A 10 -7.39 -0.31 2.81
N GLU A 11 -8.46 -1.09 2.94
CA GLU A 11 -8.44 -2.48 3.43
C GLU A 11 -7.90 -3.45 2.37
N ASP A 12 -7.99 -3.09 1.09
CA ASP A 12 -7.45 -3.88 -0.02
C ASP A 12 -5.90 -3.90 -0.02
N PHE A 13 -5.24 -2.99 0.71
CA PHE A 13 -3.78 -2.97 0.87
C PHE A 13 -3.34 -3.96 1.95
N THR A 14 -3.63 -5.25 1.74
CA THR A 14 -3.22 -6.30 2.68
C THR A 14 -1.69 -6.48 2.70
N PRO A 15 -1.10 -7.05 3.77
CA PRO A 15 0.33 -7.36 3.81
C PRO A 15 0.80 -8.21 2.61
N GLU A 16 -0.01 -9.17 2.17
CA GLU A 16 0.30 -10.01 1.01
C GLU A 16 0.30 -9.20 -0.29
N TRP A 17 -0.69 -8.33 -0.46
CA TRP A 17 -0.78 -7.47 -1.64
C TRP A 17 0.39 -6.50 -1.70
N VAL A 18 0.72 -5.83 -0.59
CA VAL A 18 1.84 -4.87 -0.53
C VAL A 18 3.17 -5.58 -0.73
N THR A 19 3.37 -6.77 -0.15
CA THR A 19 4.55 -7.60 -0.39
C THR A 19 4.71 -7.91 -1.87
N ALA A 20 3.63 -8.39 -2.53
CA ALA A 20 3.67 -8.73 -3.94
C ALA A 20 3.93 -7.49 -4.82
N ALA A 21 3.32 -6.35 -4.51
CA ALA A 21 3.52 -5.10 -5.23
C ALA A 21 4.99 -4.61 -5.12
N LEU A 22 5.54 -4.53 -3.91
CA LEU A 22 6.92 -4.11 -3.66
C LEU A 22 7.96 -5.11 -4.21
N ARG A 23 7.65 -6.41 -4.24
CA ARG A 23 8.55 -7.39 -4.86
C ARG A 23 8.52 -7.30 -6.38
N SER A 24 7.35 -7.07 -6.96
CA SER A 24 7.19 -7.01 -8.43
C SER A 24 7.96 -5.86 -9.09
N ASN A 25 8.31 -4.83 -8.33
CA ASN A 25 9.09 -3.69 -8.78
C ASN A 25 10.54 -3.68 -8.22
N GLY A 26 10.96 -4.73 -7.52
CA GLY A 26 12.30 -4.87 -6.95
C GLY A 26 12.57 -4.03 -5.70
N THR A 27 11.56 -3.38 -5.11
CA THR A 27 11.71 -2.57 -3.88
C THR A 27 11.86 -3.44 -2.63
N LEU A 28 11.35 -4.68 -2.66
CA LEU A 28 11.47 -5.64 -1.57
C LEU A 28 12.16 -6.92 -2.08
N GLY A 29 13.17 -7.37 -1.34
CA GLY A 29 13.86 -8.63 -1.57
C GLY A 29 13.06 -9.84 -1.05
N ASP A 30 13.73 -10.71 -0.30
CA ASP A 30 13.14 -11.95 0.22
C ASP A 30 12.27 -11.76 1.47
N GLY A 31 12.27 -10.57 2.07
CA GLY A 31 11.38 -10.23 3.18
C GLY A 31 9.90 -10.13 2.80
N SER A 32 9.04 -10.04 3.80
CA SER A 32 7.58 -9.87 3.66
C SER A 32 7.09 -8.73 4.56
N VAL A 33 6.03 -8.06 4.11
CA VAL A 33 5.23 -7.18 4.97
C VAL A 33 4.37 -8.06 5.86
N THR A 34 4.33 -7.77 7.16
CA THR A 34 3.52 -8.48 8.16
C THR A 34 2.36 -7.66 8.68
N ALA A 35 2.48 -6.33 8.63
CA ALA A 35 1.41 -5.42 8.99
C ALA A 35 1.41 -4.18 8.11
N VAL A 36 0.20 -3.68 7.83
CA VAL A 36 -0.06 -2.44 7.09
C VAL A 36 -1.00 -1.60 7.92
N GLU A 37 -0.55 -0.42 8.31
CA GLU A 37 -1.38 0.57 8.99
C GLU A 37 -1.67 1.73 8.04
N ALA A 38 -2.93 1.92 7.66
CA ALA A 38 -3.34 2.97 6.74
C ALA A 38 -3.82 4.21 7.52
N THR A 39 -3.19 5.36 7.28
CA THR A 39 -3.65 6.66 7.77
C THR A 39 -4.10 7.49 6.57
N PRO A 40 -5.39 7.87 6.47
CA PRO A 40 -5.86 8.77 5.42
C PRO A 40 -5.05 10.08 5.38
N VAL A 41 -4.73 10.57 4.18
CA VAL A 41 -3.98 11.82 3.99
C VAL A 41 -4.76 12.73 3.06
N GLY A 42 -5.13 13.92 3.56
CA GLY A 42 -5.86 14.91 2.78
C GLY A 42 -7.38 14.73 2.90
N GLU A 43 -7.94 15.15 4.04
CA GLU A 43 -9.37 15.46 4.15
C GLU A 43 -9.60 16.90 3.69
N GLY A 44 -10.36 17.11 2.61
CA GLY A 44 -10.72 18.45 2.13
C GLY A 44 -10.78 18.59 0.61
N ALA A 45 -11.57 19.57 0.15
CA ALA A 45 -11.81 19.86 -1.26
C ALA A 45 -10.50 20.10 -2.04
N GLY A 46 -10.27 19.34 -3.11
CA GLY A 46 -9.12 19.51 -4.01
C GLY A 46 -8.38 18.21 -4.38
N PHE A 47 -8.62 17.11 -3.66
CA PHE A 47 -8.06 15.80 -4.01
C PHE A 47 -9.03 15.00 -4.88
N LEU A 48 -8.60 14.69 -6.11
CA LEU A 48 -9.27 13.72 -6.97
C LEU A 48 -8.75 12.32 -6.62
N GLY A 49 -9.56 11.53 -5.90
CA GLY A 49 -9.22 10.17 -5.48
C GLY A 49 -8.87 10.05 -3.99
N SER A 50 -8.77 8.81 -3.52
CA SER A 50 -8.41 8.49 -2.14
C SER A 50 -6.90 8.46 -1.97
N LEU A 51 -6.42 9.03 -0.85
CA LEU A 51 -5.01 9.00 -0.47
C LEU A 51 -4.85 8.49 0.97
N ALA A 52 -3.87 7.62 1.16
CA ALA A 52 -3.47 7.16 2.48
C ALA A 52 -1.96 6.99 2.57
N ARG A 53 -1.39 7.22 3.75
CA ARG A 53 -0.05 6.77 4.10
C ARG A 53 -0.17 5.38 4.69
N LEU A 54 0.57 4.43 4.13
CA LEU A 54 0.69 3.09 4.69
C LEU A 54 2.00 3.02 5.47
N THR A 55 1.93 2.67 6.75
CA THR A 55 3.10 2.31 7.56
C THR A 55 3.26 0.79 7.52
N LEU A 56 4.48 0.33 7.22
CA LEU A 56 4.74 -1.07 6.91
C LEU A 56 5.65 -1.68 7.98
N THR A 57 5.22 -2.83 8.52
CA THR A 57 6.07 -3.69 9.34
C THR A 57 6.54 -4.86 8.49
N TYR A 58 7.80 -5.25 8.63
CA TYR A 58 8.41 -6.33 7.85
C TYR A 58 8.97 -7.44 8.74
N GLU A 59 9.16 -8.60 8.13
CA GLU A 59 9.96 -9.71 8.67
C GLU A 59 10.99 -10.22 7.64
N GLY A 60 12.00 -10.94 8.12
CA GLY A 60 13.04 -11.57 7.31
C GLY A 60 14.39 -10.82 7.29
N THR A 61 15.46 -11.53 6.91
CA THR A 61 16.81 -10.95 6.73
C THR A 61 16.85 -10.09 5.46
N GLY A 62 17.20 -8.81 5.57
CA GLY A 62 17.17 -7.86 4.44
C GLY A 62 15.84 -7.12 4.26
N ALA A 63 15.07 -6.96 5.33
CA ALA A 63 13.83 -6.19 5.39
C ALA A 63 14.07 -4.67 5.23
N ASP A 64 14.63 -4.27 4.10
CA ASP A 64 15.03 -2.88 3.79
C ASP A 64 14.01 -2.19 2.87
N GLY A 65 12.75 -2.62 2.96
CA GLY A 65 11.64 -1.95 2.29
C GLY A 65 11.38 -0.56 2.90
N PRO A 66 10.66 0.32 2.19
CA PRO A 66 10.30 1.63 2.72
C PRO A 66 9.46 1.47 4.00
N ALA A 67 9.80 2.25 5.04
CA ALA A 67 9.02 2.28 6.29
C ALA A 67 7.58 2.76 6.05
N THR A 68 7.37 3.62 5.05
CA THR A 68 6.05 4.10 4.65
C THR A 68 5.94 4.23 3.13
N VAL A 69 4.74 4.04 2.61
CA VAL A 69 4.39 4.32 1.20
C VAL A 69 3.13 5.18 1.12
N VAL A 70 2.98 5.96 0.05
CA VAL A 70 1.73 6.69 -0.23
C VAL A 70 0.89 5.86 -1.20
N ALA A 71 -0.29 5.46 -0.75
CA ALA A 71 -1.32 4.86 -1.59
C ALA A 71 -2.19 5.96 -2.20
N LYS A 72 -2.31 5.94 -3.53
CA LYS A 72 -3.28 6.76 -4.28
C LYS A 72 -4.11 5.86 -5.15
N PHE A 73 -5.41 5.88 -4.96
CA PHE A 73 -6.35 4.95 -5.58
C PHE A 73 -7.67 5.66 -5.89
N PRO A 74 -8.53 5.08 -6.76
CA PRO A 74 -9.83 5.67 -7.06
C PRO A 74 -10.63 5.92 -5.78
N ALA A 75 -11.25 7.09 -5.68
CA ALA A 75 -12.26 7.30 -4.65
C ALA A 75 -13.52 6.53 -5.05
N LEU A 76 -14.09 5.77 -4.12
CA LEU A 76 -15.47 5.33 -4.25
C LEU A 76 -16.33 6.58 -4.17
N VAL A 77 -17.08 6.86 -5.24
CA VAL A 77 -18.15 7.85 -5.17
C VAL A 77 -19.27 7.18 -4.37
N GLU A 78 -19.45 7.56 -3.11
CA GLU A 78 -20.74 7.30 -2.45
C GLU A 78 -21.78 8.19 -3.15
N VAL A 79 -22.76 7.55 -3.80
CA VAL A 79 -23.93 8.19 -4.41
C VAL A 79 -25.07 8.32 -3.41
#